data_AF-A0AAE1K0Z7-F1
#
_entry.id   AF-A0AAE1K0Z7-F1
#
_cell.length_a   1.000
_cell.length_b   1.000
_cell.length_c   1.000
_cell.angle_alpha   90.00
_cell.angle_beta   90.00
_cell.angle_gamma   90.00
#
_symmetry.space_group_name_H-M   'P 1'
#
loop_
_entity.id
_entity.type
_entity.pdbx_description
1 polymer ?
#
loop_
_entity_poly.entity_id
_entity_poly.type
_entity_poly.pdbx_seq_one_letter_code
_entity_poly.pdbx_strand_id
1 'polypeptide(L)'
;MGQLCGIEQHVAELLVIELHGTVVCGMELHGTVVCGMELHGTVVCGMELHGTVVCGMELHGTVVCGMELHGTVVRGMELHGTVVCGMELHGTVVCGMELHGTVVCGMELHGTVVCGMELHGTVVCGMELNGTVVCGMELNGTVVCGMELNGTVVCGMELNGTVVCGMELNGTVVCGMELNGTVVCGMELNGTVVCGMELNGTVVCGMELNGTVVCGMELRRTVVCRMELLGTVVCGMKLHGTVRQRCGNEQHATLHMEWCGVIGQSKIGQ
;
A
#
# COMPACT_ATOMS: atom_id res chain seq x y z
N MET A 1 2.73 20.28 29.00
CA MET A 1 3.52 19.82 27.84
C MET A 1 4.90 19.49 28.34
N GLY A 2 5.22 18.20 28.43
CA GLY A 2 6.59 17.74 28.67
C GLY A 2 7.32 17.59 27.32
N GLN A 3 8.61 17.90 27.29
CA GLN A 3 9.45 17.72 26.10
C GLN A 3 10.62 16.78 26.45
N LEU A 4 10.79 15.73 25.65
CA LEU A 4 11.89 14.78 25.74
C LEU A 4 12.67 14.85 24.43
N CYS A 5 13.87 15.45 24.45
CA CYS A 5 14.68 15.54 23.23
C CYS A 5 16.17 15.33 23.46
N GLY A 6 16.86 14.84 22.43
CA GLY A 6 18.33 14.74 22.38
C GLY A 6 18.90 13.61 23.24
N ILE A 7 18.21 12.49 23.34
CA ILE A 7 18.67 11.32 24.11
C ILE A 7 19.25 10.30 23.11
N GLU A 8 20.54 10.03 23.23
CA GLU A 8 21.20 8.86 22.61
C GLU A 8 21.20 7.71 23.63
N GLN A 9 20.62 6.56 23.27
CA GLN A 9 20.69 5.35 24.11
C GLN A 9 21.28 4.17 23.35
N HIS A 10 22.28 3.56 23.98
CA HIS A 10 22.86 2.29 23.57
C HIS A 10 22.42 1.20 24.54
N VAL A 11 21.51 0.34 24.07
CA VAL A 11 20.97 -0.84 24.77
C VAL A 11 20.18 -0.50 26.05
N ALA A 12 18.87 -0.34 25.89
CA ALA A 12 17.89 -0.27 26.98
C ALA A 12 16.58 -0.95 26.53
N GLU A 13 15.85 -1.53 27.48
CA GLU A 13 14.46 -1.92 27.30
C GLU A 13 13.58 -0.78 27.83
N LEU A 14 12.81 -0.16 26.95
CA LEU A 14 11.77 0.81 27.33
C LEU A 14 10.44 0.05 27.35
N LEU A 15 10.04 -0.33 28.56
CA LEU A 15 8.81 -1.09 28.80
C LEU A 15 7.80 -0.19 29.51
N VAL A 16 6.60 -0.12 28.94
CA VAL A 16 5.38 0.44 29.57
C VAL A 16 5.54 1.89 30.01
N ILE A 17 5.37 2.80 29.06
CA ILE A 17 5.34 4.24 29.30
C ILE A 17 4.08 4.79 28.64
N GLU A 18 3.24 5.45 29.45
CA GLU A 18 2.10 6.23 28.99
C GLU A 18 2.53 7.71 28.88
N LEU A 19 2.41 8.29 27.68
CA LEU A 19 2.69 9.70 27.45
C LEU A 19 1.45 10.44 26.96
N HIS A 20 1.14 11.56 27.62
CA HIS A 20 0.02 12.42 27.26
C HIS A 20 0.48 13.85 26.96
N GLY A 21 0.15 14.36 25.78
CA GLY A 21 0.41 15.76 25.42
C GLY A 21 1.89 16.15 25.50
N THR A 22 2.76 15.22 25.10
CA THR A 22 4.22 15.38 25.11
C THR A 22 4.76 15.55 23.70
N VAL A 23 5.93 16.19 23.62
CA VAL A 23 6.74 16.22 22.40
C VAL A 23 8.00 15.39 22.65
N VAL A 24 8.21 14.42 21.79
CA VAL A 24 9.38 13.55 21.75
C VAL A 24 10.13 13.87 20.47
N CYS A 25 11.40 14.29 20.57
CA CYS A 25 12.15 14.69 19.38
C CYS A 25 13.64 14.36 19.38
N GLY A 26 14.21 14.02 18.23
CA GLY A 26 15.68 13.90 18.11
C GLY A 26 16.27 12.83 19.03
N MET A 27 15.62 11.68 19.15
CA MET A 27 16.13 10.55 19.91
C MET A 27 16.75 9.53 18.97
N GLU A 28 17.94 9.06 19.34
CA GLU A 28 18.67 8.03 18.61
C GLU A 28 18.74 6.77 19.47
N LEU A 29 18.17 5.69 18.96
CA LEU A 29 18.09 4.42 19.65
C LEU A 29 18.81 3.34 18.86
N HIS A 30 19.79 2.70 19.50
CA HIS A 30 20.55 1.62 18.87
C HIS A 30 20.44 0.32 19.67
N GLY A 31 19.98 -0.75 19.00
CA GLY A 31 19.87 -2.09 19.60
C GLY A 31 18.93 -2.15 20.80
N THR A 32 17.88 -1.33 20.80
CA THR A 32 16.90 -1.24 21.90
C THR A 32 15.65 -2.05 21.60
N VAL A 33 14.94 -2.41 22.67
CA VAL A 33 13.59 -2.97 22.59
C VAL A 33 12.62 -1.98 23.22
N VAL A 34 11.64 -1.56 22.44
CA VAL A 34 10.60 -0.62 22.83
C VAL A 34 9.27 -1.35 22.73
N CYS A 35 8.62 -1.61 23.87
CA CYS A 35 7.35 -2.32 23.84
C CYS A 35 6.31 -1.80 24.83
N GLY A 36 5.03 -1.90 24.44
CA GLY A 36 3.89 -1.57 25.31
C GLY A 36 3.79 -0.09 25.64
N MET A 37 4.23 0.80 24.74
CA MET A 37 4.06 2.24 24.95
C MET A 37 2.69 2.69 24.46
N GLU A 38 2.05 3.53 25.27
CA GLU A 38 0.78 4.17 24.92
C GLU A 38 1.01 5.68 24.79
N LEU A 39 0.69 6.21 23.63
CA LEU A 39 0.92 7.60 23.28
C LEU A 39 -0.41 8.27 22.94
N HIS A 40 -0.80 9.26 23.72
CA HIS A 40 -2.05 9.99 23.50
C HIS A 40 -1.82 11.50 23.29
N GLY A 41 -2.20 12.00 22.12
CA GLY A 41 -2.04 13.42 21.78
C GLY A 41 -0.58 13.88 21.81
N THR A 42 0.35 12.97 21.48
CA THR A 42 1.78 13.23 21.46
C THR A 42 2.26 13.62 20.06
N VAL A 43 3.41 14.29 20.03
CA VAL A 43 4.17 14.52 18.79
C VAL A 43 5.49 13.80 18.92
N VAL A 44 5.80 12.92 17.97
CA VAL A 44 7.06 12.18 17.88
C VAL A 44 7.73 12.60 16.58
N CYS A 45 8.92 13.19 16.64
CA CYS A 45 9.59 13.64 15.43
C CYS A 45 11.10 13.48 15.41
N GLY A 46 11.68 13.23 14.23
CA GLY A 46 13.13 13.15 14.10
C GLY A 46 13.74 12.04 14.95
N MET A 47 13.10 10.87 15.03
CA MET A 47 13.68 9.72 15.75
C MET A 47 14.46 8.84 14.79
N GLU A 48 15.64 8.42 15.21
CA GLU A 48 16.48 7.48 14.48
C GLU A 48 16.57 6.17 15.24
N LEU A 49 16.19 5.08 14.58
CA LEU A 49 16.11 3.75 15.15
C LEU A 49 16.99 2.81 14.35
N HIS A 50 18.08 2.34 14.95
CA HIS A 50 18.99 1.39 14.32
C HIS A 50 19.02 0.04 15.03
N GLY A 51 18.64 -1.03 14.33
CA GLY A 51 18.64 -2.39 14.87
C GLY A 51 17.70 -2.57 16.07
N THR A 52 16.61 -1.80 16.12
CA THR A 52 15.66 -1.80 17.24
C THR A 52 14.49 -2.73 16.99
N VAL A 53 13.85 -3.15 18.08
CA VAL A 53 12.56 -3.86 18.04
C VAL A 53 11.50 -2.98 18.68
N VAL A 54 10.47 -2.65 17.93
CA VAL A 54 9.32 -1.87 18.40
C VAL A 54 8.10 -2.77 18.37
N CYS A 55 7.45 -3.00 19.51
CA CYS A 55 6.35 -3.95 19.60
C CYS A 55 5.18 -3.51 20.48
N GLY A 56 3.94 -3.71 20.03
CA GLY A 56 2.77 -3.45 20.87
C GLY A 56 2.65 -1.98 21.28
N MET A 57 2.84 -1.04 20.35
CA MET A 57 2.64 0.39 20.65
C MET A 57 1.23 0.80 20.24
N GLU A 58 0.58 1.57 21.11
CA GLU A 58 -0.73 2.14 20.86
C GLU A 58 -0.64 3.65 20.76
N LEU A 59 -1.08 4.20 19.63
CA LEU A 59 -0.99 5.61 19.30
C LEU A 59 -2.39 6.16 19.05
N HIS A 60 -2.84 7.08 19.90
CA HIS A 60 -4.13 7.73 19.78
C HIS A 60 -3.99 9.24 19.59
N GLY A 61 -4.46 9.76 18.45
CA GLY A 61 -4.42 11.20 18.16
C GLY A 61 -3.00 11.76 18.11
N THR A 62 -2.02 10.96 17.72
CA THR A 62 -0.60 11.32 17.69
C THR A 62 -0.18 11.84 16.32
N VAL A 63 0.91 12.60 16.31
CA VAL A 63 1.62 12.98 15.08
C VAL A 63 3.01 12.35 15.13
N VAL A 64 3.34 11.56 14.13
CA VAL A 64 4.66 10.93 13.96
C VAL A 64 5.26 11.47 12.67
N CYS A 65 6.42 12.10 12.74
CA CYS A 65 7.04 12.63 11.53
C CYS A 65 8.56 12.56 11.47
N GLY A 66 9.12 12.33 10.28
CA GLY A 66 10.57 12.35 10.10
C GLY A 66 11.26 11.26 10.93
N MET A 67 10.75 10.03 10.97
CA MET A 67 11.50 8.94 11.62
C MET A 67 12.28 8.14 10.58
N GLU A 68 13.49 7.76 10.97
CA GLU A 68 14.38 6.94 10.17
C GLU A 68 14.59 5.60 10.87
N LEU A 69 14.25 4.52 10.19
CA LEU A 69 14.32 3.16 10.71
C LEU A 69 15.26 2.34 9.84
N HIS A 70 16.39 1.92 10.42
CA HIS A 70 17.36 1.08 9.75
C HIS A 70 17.50 -0.28 10.44
N GLY A 71 17.20 -1.36 9.72
CA GLY A 71 17.32 -2.73 10.24
C GLY A 71 16.41 -3.01 11.44
N THR A 72 15.28 -2.30 11.54
CA THR A 72 14.35 -2.40 12.66
C THR A 72 13.27 -3.44 12.43
N VAL A 73 12.69 -3.94 13.52
CA VAL A 73 11.51 -4.80 13.50
C VAL A 73 10.36 -4.10 14.20
N VAL A 74 9.28 -3.82 13.48
CA VAL A 74 8.07 -3.19 13.99
C VAL A 74 6.93 -4.20 13.97
N ARG A 75 6.29 -4.45 15.12
CA ARG A 75 5.20 -5.43 15.21
C ARG A 75 4.04 -4.97 16.08
N GLY A 76 2.81 -5.28 15.68
CA GLY A 76 1.63 -5.10 16.54
C GLY A 76 1.45 -3.63 16.93
N MET A 77 1.54 -2.70 15.97
CA MET A 77 1.28 -1.29 16.26
C MET A 77 -0.17 -0.97 15.93
N GLU A 78 -0.84 -0.28 16.84
CA GLU A 78 -2.21 0.19 16.69
C GLU A 78 -2.23 1.72 16.63
N LEU A 79 -2.74 2.26 15.54
CA LEU A 79 -2.78 3.69 15.28
C LEU A 79 -4.23 4.13 15.07
N HIS A 80 -4.74 4.96 15.96
CA HIS A 80 -6.09 5.51 15.87
C HIS A 80 -6.07 7.04 15.76
N GLY A 81 -6.61 7.57 14.66
CA GLY A 81 -6.70 9.02 14.44
C GLY A 81 -5.33 9.71 14.38
N THR A 82 -4.30 9.00 13.91
CA THR A 82 -2.93 9.48 13.87
C THR A 82 -2.57 10.10 12.53
N VAL A 83 -1.53 10.92 12.53
CA VAL A 83 -0.88 11.41 11.31
C VAL A 83 0.56 10.91 11.30
N VAL A 84 0.93 10.20 10.25
CA VAL A 84 2.28 9.68 10.02
C VAL A 84 2.83 10.29 8.75
N CYS A 85 3.97 10.99 8.82
CA CYS A 85 4.55 11.59 7.62
C CYS A 85 6.08 11.60 7.54
N GLY A 86 6.63 11.49 6.33
CA GLY A 86 8.09 11.57 6.14
C GLY A 86 8.81 10.44 6.87
N MET A 87 8.38 9.20 6.65
CA MET A 87 8.99 8.03 7.29
C MET A 87 9.95 7.35 6.31
N GLU A 88 11.17 7.08 6.74
CA GLU A 88 12.16 6.37 5.94
C GLU A 88 12.48 5.02 6.59
N LEU A 89 12.27 3.94 5.83
CA LEU A 89 12.46 2.57 6.31
C LEU A 89 13.44 1.85 5.39
N HIS A 90 14.61 1.48 5.92
CA HIS A 90 15.63 0.74 5.20
C HIS A 90 15.90 -0.62 5.85
N GLY A 91 15.68 -1.71 5.09
CA GLY A 91 15.93 -3.07 5.57
C GLY A 91 15.09 -3.46 6.79
N THR A 92 13.91 -2.88 6.93
CA THR A 92 13.02 -3.09 8.08
C THR A 92 12.02 -4.21 7.84
N VAL A 93 11.49 -4.75 8.94
CA VAL A 93 10.36 -5.69 8.91
C VAL A 93 9.20 -5.08 9.69
N VAL A 94 8.08 -4.85 9.02
CA VAL A 94 6.86 -4.29 9.59
C VAL A 94 5.76 -5.34 9.49
N CYS A 95 5.18 -5.75 10.61
CA CYS A 95 4.13 -6.76 10.59
C CYS A 95 3.00 -6.54 11.62
N GLY A 96 1.75 -6.82 11.22
CA GLY A 96 0.61 -6.70 12.12
C GLY A 96 0.39 -5.26 12.55
N MET A 97 0.28 -4.32 11.61
CA MET A 97 -0.09 -2.93 11.94
C MET A 97 -1.56 -2.71 11.65
N GLU A 98 -2.25 -2.07 12.58
CA GLU A 98 -3.66 -1.72 12.46
C GLU A 98 -3.80 -0.20 12.47
N LEU A 99 -4.36 0.34 11.40
CA LEU A 99 -4.51 1.78 11.19
C LEU A 99 -6.00 2.11 11.02
N HIS A 100 -6.55 2.87 11.96
CA HIS A 100 -7.94 3.31 11.91
C HIS A 100 -8.05 4.84 11.87
N GLY A 101 -8.65 5.38 10.80
CA GLY A 101 -8.86 6.82 10.63
C GLY A 101 -7.55 7.62 10.58
N THR A 102 -6.48 7.01 10.07
CA THR A 102 -5.14 7.61 10.02
C THR A 102 -4.86 8.30 8.69
N VAL A 103 -3.91 9.23 8.71
CA VAL A 103 -3.33 9.82 7.50
C VAL A 103 -1.87 9.44 7.44
N VAL A 104 -1.45 8.84 6.33
CA VAL A 104 -0.08 8.41 6.08
C VAL A 104 0.41 9.08 4.81
N CYS A 105 1.51 9.84 4.89
CA CYS A 105 2.05 10.51 3.70
C CYS A 105 3.57 10.58 3.62
N GLY A 106 4.13 10.47 2.41
CA GLY A 106 5.58 10.59 2.22
C GLY A 106 6.34 9.48 2.95
N MET A 107 5.98 8.22 2.71
CA MET A 107 6.74 7.08 3.26
C MET A 107 7.65 6.50 2.18
N GLU A 108 8.91 6.28 2.53
CA GLU A 108 9.90 5.67 1.67
C GLU A 108 10.37 4.34 2.27
N LEU A 109 10.17 3.26 1.54
CA LEU A 109 10.50 1.91 1.96
C LEU A 109 11.51 1.31 0.97
N HIS A 110 12.71 1.00 1.46
CA HIS A 110 13.75 0.37 0.67
C HIS A 110 14.18 -0.98 1.26
N GLY A 111 14.03 -2.06 0.48
CA GLY A 111 14.41 -3.41 0.91
C GLY A 111 13.64 -3.89 2.15
N THR A 112 12.41 -3.42 2.34
CA THR A 112 11.58 -3.74 3.51
C THR A 112 10.66 -4.92 3.26
N VAL A 113 10.23 -5.55 4.35
CA VAL A 113 9.17 -6.55 4.35
C VAL A 113 7.98 -6.03 5.15
N VAL A 114 6.81 -6.00 4.54
CA VAL A 114 5.57 -5.52 5.13
C VAL A 114 4.54 -6.63 5.09
N CYS A 115 4.00 -7.03 6.24
CA CYS A 115 3.10 -8.18 6.34
C CYS A 115 1.90 -7.97 7.26
N GLY A 116 0.68 -8.34 6.85
CA GLY A 116 -0.48 -8.26 7.73
C GLY A 116 -0.80 -6.83 8.18
N MET A 117 -0.94 -5.90 7.23
CA MET A 117 -1.37 -4.54 7.56
C MET A 117 -2.87 -4.38 7.30
N GLU A 118 -3.57 -3.82 8.27
CA GLU A 118 -5.00 -3.55 8.18
C GLU A 118 -5.25 -2.04 8.25
N LEU A 119 -5.90 -1.51 7.22
CA LEU A 119 -6.18 -0.09 7.07
C LEU A 119 -7.69 0.12 6.94
N HIS A 120 -8.29 0.82 7.90
CA HIS A 120 -9.71 1.16 7.89
C HIS A 120 -9.93 2.67 7.91
N GLY A 121 -10.61 3.19 6.88
CA GLY A 121 -10.92 4.62 6.77
C GLY A 121 -9.68 5.51 6.72
N THR A 122 -8.57 5.01 6.18
CA THR A 122 -7.27 5.70 6.13
C THR A 122 -7.08 6.45 4.82
N VAL A 123 -6.22 7.46 4.85
CA VAL A 123 -5.72 8.14 3.65
C VAL A 123 -4.22 7.89 3.55
N VAL A 124 -3.78 7.39 2.40
CA VAL A 124 -2.39 7.07 2.12
C VAL A 124 -1.96 7.82 0.86
N CYS A 125 -0.89 8.61 0.94
CA CYS A 125 -0.39 9.32 -0.24
C CYS A 125 1.13 9.48 -0.33
N GLY A 126 1.67 9.45 -1.55
CA GLY A 126 3.11 9.64 -1.77
C GLY A 126 3.93 8.55 -1.07
N MET A 127 3.62 7.28 -1.34
CA MET A 127 4.44 6.17 -0.84
C MET A 127 5.35 5.66 -1.94
N GLU A 128 6.63 5.49 -1.61
CA GLU A 128 7.63 4.94 -2.51
C GLU A 128 8.16 3.61 -1.95
N LEU A 129 8.05 2.55 -2.75
CA LEU A 129 8.43 1.20 -2.38
C LEU A 129 9.46 0.68 -3.39
N ASN A 130 10.70 0.51 -2.94
CA ASN A 130 11.81 0.06 -3.76
C ASN A 130 12.38 -1.27 -3.25
N GLY A 131 12.25 -2.34 -4.05
CA GLY A 131 12.75 -3.68 -3.69
C GLY A 131 12.07 -4.27 -2.45
N THR A 132 10.81 -3.92 -2.22
CA THR A 132 10.04 -4.33 -1.03
C THR A 132 9.19 -5.56 -1.28
N VAL A 133 8.85 -6.27 -0.21
CA VAL A 133 7.87 -7.36 -0.23
C VAL A 133 6.69 -6.96 0.63
N VAL A 134 5.50 -7.01 0.05
CA VAL A 134 4.24 -6.65 0.69
C VAL A 134 3.28 -7.83 0.63
N CYS A 135 2.80 -8.29 1.77
CA CYS A 135 1.88 -9.42 1.81
C CYS A 135 0.75 -9.31 2.85
N GLY A 136 -0.45 -9.77 2.49
CA GLY A 136 -1.59 -9.78 3.41
C GLY A 136 -1.98 -8.38 3.85
N MET A 137 -2.20 -7.47 2.91
CA MET A 137 -2.72 -6.14 3.25
C MET A 137 -4.22 -6.08 3.03
N GLU A 138 -4.95 -5.55 4.01
CA GLU A 138 -6.39 -5.34 3.95
C GLU A 138 -6.71 -3.85 4.03
N LEU A 139 -7.42 -3.35 3.02
CA LEU A 139 -7.78 -1.95 2.90
C LEU A 139 -9.31 -1.84 2.80
N ASN A 140 -9.92 -1.24 3.80
CA ASN A 140 -11.38 -1.07 3.90
C ASN A 140 -11.74 0.42 3.98
N GLY A 141 -12.44 0.92 2.96
CA GLY A 141 -12.87 2.32 2.90
C GLY A 141 -11.70 3.33 2.86
N THR A 142 -10.58 2.93 2.28
CA THR A 142 -9.35 3.74 2.23
C THR A 142 -9.22 4.52 0.93
N VAL A 143 -8.43 5.59 0.98
CA VAL A 143 -8.02 6.36 -0.19
C VAL A 143 -6.51 6.26 -0.35
N VAL A 144 -6.06 5.84 -1.52
CA VAL A 144 -4.65 5.63 -1.83
C VAL A 144 -4.29 6.41 -3.09
N CYS A 145 -3.31 7.33 -2.98
CA CYS A 145 -2.95 8.25 -4.06
C CYS A 145 -1.44 8.39 -4.24
N GLY A 146 -0.92 8.30 -5.46
CA GLY A 146 0.51 8.57 -5.72
C GLY A 146 1.40 7.54 -5.05
N MET A 147 1.21 6.25 -5.38
CA MET A 147 2.12 5.19 -4.92
C MET A 147 3.03 4.76 -6.05
N GLU A 148 4.32 4.67 -5.76
CA GLU A 148 5.34 4.21 -6.69
C GLU A 148 5.96 2.91 -6.18
N LEU A 149 5.92 1.88 -7.01
CA LEU A 149 6.43 0.55 -6.68
C LEU A 149 7.46 0.14 -7.74
N ASN A 150 8.74 0.06 -7.36
CA ASN A 150 9.81 -0.38 -8.25
C ASN A 150 10.46 -1.68 -7.75
N GLY A 151 10.40 -2.73 -8.57
CA GLY A 151 11.02 -4.02 -8.24
C GLY A 151 10.41 -4.70 -7.00
N THR A 152 9.13 -4.44 -6.73
CA THR A 152 8.43 -4.92 -5.55
C THR A 152 7.67 -6.22 -5.82
N VAL A 153 7.40 -6.96 -4.74
CA VAL A 153 6.52 -8.14 -4.76
C VAL A 153 5.32 -7.88 -3.87
N VAL A 154 4.12 -8.02 -4.41
CA VAL A 154 2.86 -7.73 -3.75
C VAL A 154 1.95 -8.95 -3.83
N CYS A 155 1.56 -9.51 -2.68
CA CYS A 155 0.82 -10.77 -2.62
C CYS A 155 -0.35 -10.71 -1.61
N GLY A 156 -1.54 -11.16 -2.01
CA GLY A 156 -2.66 -11.27 -1.07
C GLY A 156 -3.12 -9.90 -0.55
N MET A 157 -3.42 -8.97 -1.45
CA MET A 157 -4.03 -7.69 -1.05
C MET A 157 -5.52 -7.71 -1.27
N GLU A 158 -6.26 -7.27 -0.27
CA GLU A 158 -7.71 -7.15 -0.31
C GLU A 158 -8.12 -5.68 -0.19
N LEU A 159 -8.90 -5.20 -1.16
CA LEU A 159 -9.36 -3.83 -1.23
C LEU A 159 -10.88 -3.81 -1.31
N ASN A 160 -11.55 -3.32 -0.26
CA ASN A 160 -13.01 -3.21 -0.23
C ASN A 160 -13.45 -1.75 -0.07
N GLY A 161 -14.21 -1.26 -1.05
CA GLY A 161 -14.73 0.11 -1.04
C GLY A 161 -13.64 1.19 -1.06
N THR A 162 -12.50 0.88 -1.68
CA THR A 162 -11.33 1.77 -1.71
C THR A 162 -11.30 2.62 -2.97
N VAL A 163 -10.59 3.75 -2.89
CA VAL A 163 -10.26 4.58 -4.04
C VAL A 163 -8.75 4.59 -4.23
N VAL A 164 -8.30 4.24 -5.42
CA VAL A 164 -6.89 4.12 -5.78
C VAL A 164 -6.60 4.99 -7.00
N CYS A 165 -5.69 5.95 -6.87
CA CYS A 165 -5.40 6.93 -7.91
C CYS A 165 -3.89 7.13 -8.11
N GLY A 166 -3.41 7.18 -9.35
CA GLY A 166 -2.01 7.51 -9.63
C GLY A 166 -1.05 6.49 -9.03
N MET A 167 -1.23 5.20 -9.35
CA MET A 167 -0.26 4.18 -8.97
C MET A 167 0.66 3.85 -10.13
N GLU A 168 1.95 3.83 -9.87
CA GLU A 168 2.98 3.46 -10.83
C GLU A 168 3.69 2.20 -10.36
N LEU A 169 3.72 1.19 -11.23
CA LEU A 169 4.32 -0.11 -10.95
C LEU A 169 5.35 -0.42 -12.04
N ASN A 170 6.63 -0.45 -11.67
CA ASN A 170 7.73 -0.76 -12.59
C ASN A 170 8.47 -2.04 -12.16
N GLY A 171 8.46 -3.06 -13.02
CA GLY A 171 9.16 -4.32 -12.75
C GLY A 171 8.62 -5.06 -11.52
N THR A 172 7.35 -4.89 -11.20
CA THR A 172 6.71 -5.46 -10.01
C THR A 172 6.04 -6.80 -10.30
N VAL A 173 5.89 -7.61 -9.27
CA VAL A 173 5.10 -8.85 -9.30
C VAL A 173 3.92 -8.70 -8.37
N VAL A 174 2.72 -8.93 -8.89
CA VAL A 174 1.46 -8.75 -8.18
C VAL A 174 0.64 -10.03 -8.27
N CYS A 175 0.34 -10.64 -7.13
CA CYS A 175 -0.32 -11.94 -7.06
C CYS A 175 -1.48 -11.95 -6.06
N GLY A 176 -2.62 -12.53 -6.44
CA GLY A 176 -3.74 -12.74 -5.51
C GLY A 176 -4.29 -11.43 -4.95
N MET A 177 -4.61 -10.47 -5.82
CA MET A 177 -5.26 -9.24 -5.39
C MET A 177 -6.77 -9.34 -5.59
N GLU A 178 -7.53 -8.95 -4.58
CA GLU A 178 -8.98 -8.91 -4.62
C GLU A 178 -9.48 -7.47 -4.46
N LEU A 179 -10.28 -7.01 -5.41
CA LEU A 179 -10.83 -5.68 -5.43
C LEU A 179 -12.37 -5.76 -5.46
N ASN A 180 -13.03 -5.37 -4.37
CA ASN A 180 -14.49 -5.32 -4.28
C ASN A 180 -15.01 -3.89 -4.11
N GLY A 181 -15.83 -3.44 -5.06
CA GLY A 181 -16.44 -2.12 -5.00
C GLY A 181 -15.43 -0.97 -5.02
N THR A 182 -14.27 -1.19 -5.64
CA THR A 182 -13.17 -0.23 -5.67
C THR A 182 -13.24 0.67 -6.90
N VAL A 183 -12.68 1.87 -6.78
CA VAL A 183 -12.45 2.78 -7.91
C VAL A 183 -10.96 2.91 -8.12
N VAL A 184 -10.51 2.70 -9.34
CA VAL A 184 -9.10 2.67 -9.71
C VAL A 184 -8.87 3.60 -10.90
N CYS A 185 -8.03 4.61 -10.74
CA CYS A 185 -7.81 5.66 -11.73
C CYS A 185 -6.33 5.93 -11.96
N GLY A 186 -5.88 6.06 -13.21
CA GLY A 186 -4.50 6.46 -13.51
C GLY A 186 -3.48 5.46 -12.99
N MET A 187 -3.65 4.18 -13.34
CA MET A 187 -2.67 3.15 -12.99
C MET A 187 -1.76 2.89 -14.18
N GLU A 188 -0.46 2.97 -13.94
CA GLU A 188 0.58 2.70 -14.93
C GLU A 188 1.37 1.46 -14.51
N LEU A 189 1.45 0.48 -15.40
CA LEU A 189 2.17 -0.76 -15.16
C LEU A 189 3.18 -0.97 -16.28
N ASN A 190 4.48 -0.93 -15.96
CA ASN A 190 5.57 -1.14 -16.90
C ASN A 190 6.39 -2.38 -16.51
N GLY A 191 6.43 -3.39 -17.40
CA GLY A 191 7.22 -4.61 -17.17
C GLY A 191 6.74 -5.42 -15.96
N THR A 192 5.46 -5.32 -15.61
CA THR A 192 4.89 -5.95 -14.42
C THR A 192 4.29 -7.33 -14.74
N VAL A 193 4.23 -8.18 -13.73
CA VAL A 193 3.54 -9.47 -13.80
C VAL A 193 2.38 -9.45 -12.83
N VAL A 194 1.17 -9.67 -13.35
CA VAL A 194 -0.07 -9.71 -12.58
C VAL A 194 -0.69 -11.10 -12.69
N CYS A 195 -0.89 -11.77 -11.56
CA CYS A 195 -1.43 -13.13 -11.49
C CYS A 195 -2.59 -13.23 -10.49
N GLY A 196 -3.70 -13.86 -10.89
CA GLY A 196 -4.81 -14.16 -9.98
C GLY A 196 -5.45 -12.90 -9.38
N MET A 197 -5.67 -11.87 -10.21
CA MET A 197 -6.35 -10.65 -9.80
C MET A 197 -7.86 -10.81 -9.99
N GLU A 198 -8.64 -10.56 -8.94
CA GLU A 198 -10.09 -10.61 -8.96
C GLU A 198 -10.67 -9.20 -8.77
N LEU A 199 -11.57 -8.80 -9.68
CA LEU A 199 -12.25 -7.52 -9.63
C LEU A 199 -13.76 -7.74 -9.62
N ASN A 200 -14.44 -7.24 -8.60
CA ASN A 200 -15.87 -7.37 -8.44
C ASN A 200 -16.55 -6.03 -8.13
N GLY A 201 -17.39 -5.56 -9.04
CA GLY A 201 -18.07 -4.27 -8.90
C GLY A 201 -17.10 -3.08 -8.93
N THR A 202 -15.96 -3.23 -9.58
CA THR A 202 -14.90 -2.23 -9.64
C THR A 202 -15.07 -1.29 -10.82
N VAL A 203 -14.56 -0.06 -10.70
CA VAL A 203 -14.46 0.89 -11.80
C VAL A 203 -12.98 1.14 -12.07
N VAL A 204 -12.54 0.92 -13.30
CA VAL A 204 -11.16 1.11 -13.74
C VAL A 204 -11.12 2.19 -14.81
N CYS A 205 -10.36 3.25 -14.59
CA CYS A 205 -10.25 4.40 -15.46
C CYS A 205 -8.79 4.77 -15.77
N GLY A 206 -8.43 4.95 -17.04
CA GLY A 206 -7.09 5.41 -17.41
C GLY A 206 -5.99 4.47 -16.94
N MET A 207 -6.10 3.19 -17.28
CA MET A 207 -5.07 2.20 -17.00
C MET A 207 -4.14 2.04 -18.21
N GLU A 208 -2.84 2.08 -17.97
CA GLU A 208 -1.81 1.90 -18.99
C GLU A 208 -0.96 0.67 -18.66
N LEU A 209 -0.92 -0.28 -19.58
CA LEU A 209 -0.16 -1.53 -19.45
C LEU A 209 0.90 -1.60 -20.55
N ASN A 210 2.17 -1.51 -20.17
CA ASN A 210 3.31 -1.58 -21.09
C ASN A 210 4.24 -2.76 -20.74
N GLY A 211 4.41 -3.72 -21.65
CA GLY A 211 5.27 -4.89 -21.42
C GLY A 211 4.81 -5.76 -20.25
N THR A 212 3.52 -5.73 -19.92
CA THR A 212 2.97 -6.43 -18.75
C THR A 212 2.50 -7.84 -19.11
N VAL A 213 2.54 -8.74 -18.13
CA VAL A 213 1.99 -10.10 -18.26
C VAL A 213 0.84 -10.24 -17.28
N VAL A 214 -0.35 -10.54 -17.78
CA VAL A 214 -1.56 -10.73 -16.98
C VAL A 214 -2.04 -12.17 -17.12
N CYS A 215 -2.13 -12.88 -16.00
CA CYS A 215 -2.53 -14.28 -15.94
C CYS A 215 -3.66 -14.51 -14.92
N GLY A 216 -4.73 -15.21 -15.32
CA GLY A 216 -5.78 -15.63 -14.39
C GLY A 216 -6.57 -14.48 -13.79
N MET A 217 -6.76 -13.39 -14.55
CA MET A 217 -7.56 -12.25 -14.10
C MET A 217 -9.06 -12.53 -14.25
N GLU A 218 -9.84 -12.21 -13.24
CA GLU A 218 -11.30 -12.40 -13.22
C GLU A 218 -12.03 -11.07 -13.01
N LEU A 219 -12.82 -10.64 -14.00
CA LEU A 219 -13.64 -9.43 -13.93
C LEU A 219 -15.12 -9.78 -13.75
N ARG A 220 -15.74 -9.26 -12.70
CA ARG A 220 -17.16 -9.43 -12.37
C ARG A 220 -17.79 -8.06 -12.18
N ARG A 221 -18.78 -7.70 -12.98
CA ARG A 221 -19.48 -6.40 -12.90
C ARG A 221 -18.52 -5.19 -12.91
N THR A 222 -17.36 -5.34 -13.54
CA THR A 222 -16.34 -4.29 -13.64
C THR A 222 -16.71 -3.32 -14.76
N VAL A 223 -16.50 -2.03 -14.54
CA VAL A 223 -16.59 -1.00 -15.57
C VAL A 223 -15.18 -0.57 -15.94
N VAL A 224 -14.83 -0.63 -17.22
CA VAL A 224 -13.53 -0.17 -17.73
C VAL A 224 -13.73 1.02 -18.67
N CYS A 225 -13.10 2.15 -18.33
CA CYS A 225 -13.13 3.40 -19.06
C CYS A 225 -11.70 3.81 -19.41
N ARG A 226 -11.31 3.74 -20.69
CA ARG A 226 -9.95 4.05 -21.18
C ARG A 226 -8.86 3.13 -20.58
N MET A 227 -8.38 2.23 -21.42
CA MET A 227 -7.31 1.28 -21.11
C MET A 227 -6.40 1.17 -22.32
N GLU A 228 -5.10 1.33 -22.09
CA GLU A 228 -4.06 1.29 -23.11
C GLU A 228 -3.18 0.07 -22.88
N LEU A 229 -2.95 -0.70 -23.95
CA LEU A 229 -2.21 -1.96 -23.91
C LEU A 229 -1.08 -1.89 -24.94
N LEU A 230 0.17 -1.86 -24.48
CA LEU A 230 1.36 -1.92 -25.32
C LEU A 230 2.21 -3.11 -24.90
N GLY A 231 2.53 -4.03 -25.82
CA GLY A 231 3.38 -5.19 -25.50
C GLY A 231 2.86 -6.08 -24.35
N THR A 232 1.55 -6.03 -24.06
CA THR A 232 0.93 -6.73 -22.94
C THR A 232 0.46 -8.13 -23.37
N VAL A 233 0.78 -9.14 -22.56
CA VAL A 233 0.37 -10.53 -22.75
C VAL A 233 -0.75 -10.85 -21.76
N VAL A 234 -1.88 -11.38 -22.25
CA VAL A 234 -3.02 -11.77 -21.41
C VAL A 234 -3.33 -13.26 -21.56
N CYS A 235 -3.46 -13.94 -20.43
CA CYS A 235 -3.68 -15.37 -20.31
C CYS A 235 -4.78 -15.66 -19.29
N GLY A 236 -5.72 -16.55 -19.62
CA GLY A 236 -6.70 -17.07 -18.65
C GLY A 236 -7.68 -16.04 -18.08
N MET A 237 -7.99 -14.98 -18.83
CA MET A 237 -8.91 -13.92 -18.39
C MET A 237 -10.38 -14.38 -18.44
N LYS A 238 -11.16 -14.09 -17.39
CA LYS A 238 -12.60 -14.34 -17.33
C LYS A 238 -13.38 -13.04 -17.18
N LEU A 239 -14.51 -12.92 -17.88
CA LEU A 239 -15.37 -11.75 -17.89
C LEU A 239 -16.83 -12.13 -17.58
N HIS A 240 -17.43 -11.49 -16.56
CA HIS A 240 -18.81 -11.73 -16.14
C HIS A 240 -19.53 -10.41 -15.86
N GLY A 241 -20.36 -9.97 -16.80
CA GLY A 241 -21.11 -8.71 -16.65
C GLY A 241 -20.21 -7.46 -16.68
N THR A 242 -19.02 -7.56 -17.27
CA THR A 242 -18.08 -6.46 -17.46
C THR A 242 -18.59 -5.53 -18.56
N VAL A 243 -18.59 -4.23 -18.31
CA VAL A 243 -19.01 -3.21 -19.26
C VAL A 243 -17.81 -2.35 -19.65
N ARG A 244 -17.57 -2.20 -20.96
CA ARG A 244 -16.63 -1.21 -21.48
C ARG A 244 -17.40 0.05 -21.82
N GLN A 245 -17.12 1.15 -21.13
CA GLN A 245 -17.76 2.42 -21.42
C GLN A 245 -16.82 3.29 -22.27
N ARG A 246 -17.35 3.83 -23.37
CA ARG A 246 -16.62 4.73 -24.25
C ARG A 246 -16.69 6.14 -23.67
N CYS A 247 -15.57 6.65 -23.15
CA CYS A 247 -15.44 8.04 -22.72
C CYS A 247 -14.81 8.84 -23.88
N GLY A 248 -15.61 9.58 -24.66
CA GLY A 248 -15.10 10.53 -25.67
C GLY A 248 -14.85 10.00 -27.10
N ASN A 249 -14.46 10.92 -27.99
CA ASN A 249 -14.28 10.74 -29.45
C ASN A 249 -12.93 10.09 -29.83
N GLU A 250 -12.64 8.89 -29.33
CA GLU A 250 -11.40 8.18 -29.71
C GLU A 250 -11.66 7.14 -30.81
N GLN A 251 -11.11 7.43 -32.00
CA GLN A 251 -10.87 6.48 -33.08
C GLN A 251 -9.42 6.01 -32.97
N HIS A 252 -9.20 4.70 -32.99
CA HIS A 252 -7.92 3.97 -32.93
C HIS A 252 -7.40 3.56 -31.54
N ALA A 253 -7.80 2.37 -31.10
CA ALA A 253 -6.92 1.47 -30.36
C ALA A 253 -7.15 0.06 -30.91
N THR A 254 -6.31 -0.33 -31.87
CA THR A 254 -6.36 -1.65 -32.50
C THR A 254 -5.86 -2.67 -31.49
N LEU A 255 -6.76 -3.53 -31.01
CA LEU A 255 -6.43 -4.66 -30.15
C LEU A 255 -5.60 -5.68 -30.94
N HIS A 256 -4.27 -5.59 -30.92
CA HIS A 256 -3.42 -6.74 -31.18
C HIS A 256 -3.29 -7.54 -29.88
N MET A 257 -4.35 -8.28 -29.54
CA MET A 257 -4.28 -9.30 -28.50
C MET A 257 -3.80 -10.60 -29.16
N GLU A 258 -2.62 -11.09 -28.79
CA GLU A 258 -2.28 -12.50 -28.99
C GLU A 258 -3.04 -13.31 -27.93
N TRP A 259 -4.23 -13.78 -28.30
CA TRP A 259 -5.08 -14.60 -27.42
C TRP A 259 -4.50 -16.02 -27.30
N CYS A 260 -3.94 -16.35 -26.15
CA CYS A 260 -3.71 -17.74 -25.74
C CYS A 260 -4.79 -18.15 -24.72
N GLY A 261 -5.98 -18.60 -25.17
CA GLY A 261 -6.96 -19.28 -24.31
C GLY A 261 -8.44 -18.91 -24.49
N VAL A 262 -9.32 -19.87 -24.13
CA VAL A 262 -10.76 -19.96 -24.47
C VAL A 262 -11.62 -18.85 -23.87
N ILE A 263 -12.37 -18.14 -24.72
CA ILE A 263 -13.44 -17.22 -24.32
C ILE A 263 -14.69 -18.04 -23.95
N GLY A 264 -15.07 -18.04 -22.67
CA GLY A 264 -16.42 -18.42 -22.25
C GLY A 264 -17.40 -17.33 -22.66
N GLN A 265 -18.13 -17.53 -23.76
CA GLN A 265 -19.09 -16.57 -24.29
C GLN A 265 -20.15 -16.20 -23.24
N SER A 266 -20.27 -14.92 -22.89
CA SER A 266 -21.54 -14.35 -22.42
C SER A 266 -21.98 -13.29 -23.42
N LYS A 267 -23.22 -13.44 -23.92
CA LYS A 267 -23.82 -12.63 -24.97
C LYS A 267 -23.77 -11.14 -24.60
N ILE A 268 -23.10 -10.34 -25.41
CA ILE A 268 -23.20 -8.88 -25.39
C ILE A 268 -24.53 -8.54 -26.08
N GLY A 269 -25.53 -8.15 -25.30
CA GLY A 269 -26.78 -7.58 -25.80
C GLY A 269 -26.53 -6.17 -26.32
N GLN A 270 -27.15 -5.88 -27.47
CA GLN A 270 -27.08 -4.62 -28.22
C GLN A 270 -27.55 -3.40 -27.43
#